data_AF-A0AAD7UEN4-F1
#
_entry.id   AF-A0AAD7UEN4-F1
#
_cell.length_a   1.000
_cell.length_b   1.000
_cell.length_c   1.000
_cell.angle_alpha   90.00
_cell.angle_beta   90.00
_cell.angle_gamma   90.00
#
_symmetry.space_group_name_H-M   'P 1'
#
loop_
_entity.id
_entity.type
_entity.pdbx_description
1 polymer ?
#
loop_
_entity_poly.entity_id
_entity_poly.type
_entity_poly.pdbx_seq_one_letter_code
_entity_poly.pdbx_strand_id
1 'polypeptide(L)'
;MGAGASADQGHILIASNGTGDLILINGPIAGAAFAGLVDPRAGFSAALADQGRVGPPPTSQAALAKLPVVRVSADDLAQDENAACCVCLEKHSVGDPVLRLPCGHLYHEACAMSWLKEHCTCPNCRYELPTDDADYEAGRKARMRHRRPRYRLGELMDLSVHHLRDLLRDAEVDASRLRGVCEKRDLVRCVIDTKAVDLVADPLPLALDVDVMRNEWSVKQLHDLAARVGVDVAGLDSTEMIDVLLDSGKIIPA
;
A
#
# COMPACT_ATOMS: atom_id res chain seq x y z
N MET A 1 -46.28 -41.99 -39.22
CA MET A 1 -45.07 -41.15 -39.16
C MET A 1 -44.90 -40.78 -37.70
N GLY A 2 -43.98 -41.33 -36.93
CA GLY A 2 -42.53 -41.30 -37.12
C GLY A 2 -41.96 -40.63 -35.86
N ALA A 3 -40.93 -41.24 -35.27
CA ALA A 3 -40.36 -40.99 -33.95
C ALA A 3 -39.81 -39.57 -33.68
N GLY A 4 -39.48 -39.32 -32.40
CA GLY A 4 -38.43 -38.38 -31.96
C GLY A 4 -38.89 -37.49 -30.80
N ALA A 5 -38.72 -37.88 -29.54
CA ALA A 5 -37.50 -37.67 -28.74
C ALA A 5 -36.97 -36.22 -28.80
N SER A 6 -37.08 -35.47 -27.72
CA SER A 6 -35.91 -35.04 -26.94
C SER A 6 -36.35 -34.14 -25.79
N ALA A 7 -35.75 -34.40 -24.63
CA ALA A 7 -35.74 -33.53 -23.49
C ALA A 7 -35.22 -32.13 -23.87
N ASP A 8 -35.74 -31.10 -23.21
CA ASP A 8 -34.85 -30.06 -22.70
C ASP A 8 -35.31 -29.64 -21.30
N GLN A 9 -34.55 -30.11 -20.32
CA GLN A 9 -34.66 -29.73 -18.93
C GLN A 9 -34.07 -28.33 -18.79
N GLY A 10 -34.92 -27.30 -18.92
CA GLY A 10 -34.55 -25.94 -18.55
C GLY A 10 -34.63 -25.73 -17.04
N HIS A 11 -33.68 -26.27 -16.27
CA HIS A 11 -33.42 -25.83 -14.90
C HIS A 11 -32.51 -24.61 -14.95
N ILE A 12 -32.86 -23.51 -14.28
CA ILE A 12 -31.93 -22.40 -13.98
C ILE A 12 -31.99 -22.09 -12.49
N LEU A 13 -30.80 -22.08 -11.90
CA LEU A 13 -30.47 -21.89 -10.49
C LEU A 13 -30.65 -20.43 -10.06
N ILE A 14 -31.16 -20.22 -8.85
CA ILE A 14 -31.35 -18.90 -8.23
C ILE A 14 -30.11 -18.52 -7.40
N ALA A 15 -29.74 -17.25 -7.42
CA ALA A 15 -28.73 -16.65 -6.56
C ALA A 15 -29.14 -16.69 -5.07
N SER A 16 -28.23 -17.05 -4.17
CA SER A 16 -28.44 -16.92 -2.72
C SER A 16 -27.50 -15.89 -2.10
N ASN A 17 -28.10 -14.95 -1.37
CA ASN A 17 -27.41 -14.11 -0.42
C ASN A 17 -27.19 -14.91 0.88
N GLY A 18 -25.93 -15.28 1.15
CA GLY A 18 -25.38 -15.36 2.51
C GLY A 18 -25.84 -16.43 3.51
N THR A 19 -26.92 -17.17 3.29
CA THR A 19 -27.33 -18.31 4.16
C THR A 19 -27.90 -19.42 3.29
N GLY A 20 -27.12 -20.48 3.08
CA GLY A 20 -27.31 -21.47 2.00
C GLY A 20 -28.54 -22.39 2.09
N ASP A 21 -29.74 -21.84 1.96
CA ASP A 21 -30.97 -22.57 1.65
C ASP A 21 -31.53 -22.14 0.27
N LEU A 22 -32.09 -23.08 -0.50
CA LEU A 22 -32.66 -22.88 -1.84
C LEU A 22 -34.19 -22.73 -1.77
N ILE A 23 -34.74 -21.65 -2.30
CA ILE A 23 -36.20 -21.44 -2.42
C ILE A 23 -36.62 -21.51 -3.89
N LEU A 24 -37.55 -22.41 -4.22
CA LEU A 24 -38.18 -22.51 -5.54
C LEU A 24 -39.38 -21.56 -5.63
N ILE A 25 -39.39 -20.62 -6.58
CA ILE A 25 -40.56 -19.78 -6.87
C ILE A 25 -41.19 -20.25 -8.19
N ASN A 26 -42.38 -20.85 -8.12
CA ASN A 26 -43.21 -21.17 -9.28
C ASN A 26 -44.32 -20.13 -9.43
N GLY A 27 -44.37 -19.40 -10.55
CA GLY A 27 -45.47 -18.48 -10.86
C GLY A 27 -45.56 -18.15 -12.36
N PRO A 28 -46.76 -17.98 -12.93
CA PRO A 28 -46.96 -17.79 -14.36
C PRO A 28 -46.58 -16.38 -14.82
N ILE A 29 -46.00 -16.28 -16.02
CA ILE A 29 -45.65 -15.02 -16.68
C ILE A 29 -46.94 -14.43 -17.27
N ALA A 30 -47.53 -13.43 -16.59
CA ALA A 30 -48.58 -12.59 -17.17
C ALA A 30 -48.00 -11.20 -17.50
N GLY A 31 -48.15 -10.81 -18.76
CA GLY A 31 -47.42 -9.72 -19.38
C GLY A 31 -47.79 -8.31 -18.89
N ALA A 32 -46.79 -7.44 -18.93
CA ALA A 32 -46.94 -6.01 -19.08
C ALA A 32 -45.95 -5.53 -20.14
N ALA A 33 -46.46 -4.75 -21.08
CA ALA A 33 -45.83 -4.37 -22.34
C ALA A 33 -44.53 -3.59 -22.16
N PHE A 34 -43.45 -4.07 -22.76
CA PHE A 34 -42.28 -3.26 -23.10
C PHE A 34 -42.35 -2.93 -24.59
N ALA A 35 -42.98 -1.80 -24.91
CA ALA A 35 -42.80 -1.14 -26.20
C ALA A 35 -41.46 -0.41 -26.16
N GLY A 36 -40.47 -0.93 -26.89
CA GLY A 36 -39.14 -0.33 -26.98
C GLY A 36 -38.19 -1.22 -27.78
N LEU A 37 -38.40 -1.29 -29.10
CA LEU A 37 -37.43 -1.84 -30.04
C LEU A 37 -36.18 -0.94 -30.01
N VAL A 38 -35.11 -1.38 -29.35
CA VAL A 38 -33.75 -0.87 -29.61
C VAL A 38 -33.17 -1.67 -30.78
N ASP A 39 -32.85 -0.96 -31.86
CA ASP A 39 -32.29 -1.49 -33.11
C ASP A 39 -30.86 -2.05 -32.87
N PRO A 40 -30.59 -3.32 -33.19
CA PRO A 40 -29.26 -3.93 -33.03
C PRO A 40 -28.21 -3.44 -34.04
N ARG A 41 -28.54 -2.48 -34.93
CA ARG A 41 -27.58 -1.83 -35.85
C ARG A 41 -27.30 -0.36 -35.52
N ALA A 42 -27.85 0.18 -34.45
CA ALA A 42 -27.43 1.47 -33.92
C ALA A 42 -26.06 1.29 -33.23
N GLY A 43 -25.00 1.77 -33.87
CA GLY A 43 -23.67 1.86 -33.29
C GLY A 43 -23.72 2.49 -31.90
N PHE A 44 -22.77 2.10 -31.05
CA PHE A 44 -22.59 2.54 -29.67
C PHE A 44 -22.51 4.08 -29.60
N SER A 45 -23.67 4.74 -29.67
CA SER A 45 -23.78 6.19 -29.66
C SER A 45 -23.63 6.62 -28.23
N ALA A 46 -22.50 7.25 -27.98
CA ALA A 46 -22.21 8.09 -26.84
C ALA A 46 -23.46 8.88 -26.40
N ALA A 47 -24.08 8.40 -25.32
CA ALA A 47 -25.13 9.11 -24.61
C ALA A 47 -24.88 9.00 -23.10
N LEU A 48 -23.66 9.37 -22.70
CA LEU A 48 -23.36 9.95 -21.40
C LEU A 48 -22.53 11.21 -21.64
N ALA A 49 -23.19 12.22 -22.21
CA ALA A 49 -22.68 13.57 -22.23
C ALA A 49 -22.60 14.06 -20.77
N ASP A 50 -21.36 14.20 -20.29
CA ASP A 50 -20.87 15.39 -19.60
C ASP A 50 -21.81 16.00 -18.55
N GLN A 51 -22.08 15.24 -17.49
CA GLN A 51 -22.20 15.86 -16.17
C GLN A 51 -20.81 15.76 -15.57
N GLY A 52 -20.09 16.89 -15.53
CA GLY A 52 -18.73 17.01 -15.00
C GLY A 52 -18.53 16.29 -13.67
N ARG A 53 -18.28 14.98 -13.74
CA ARG A 53 -17.85 14.17 -12.61
C ARG A 53 -16.43 14.63 -12.35
N VAL A 54 -16.31 15.62 -11.49
CA VAL A 54 -15.05 15.92 -10.81
C VAL A 54 -14.71 14.63 -10.07
N GLY A 55 -13.85 13.81 -10.70
CA GLY A 55 -13.29 12.65 -10.04
C GLY A 55 -12.58 13.10 -8.76
N PRO A 56 -12.27 12.16 -7.85
CA PRO A 56 -11.42 12.47 -6.70
C PRO A 56 -10.22 13.32 -7.14
N PRO A 57 -9.93 14.44 -6.45
CA PRO A 57 -8.79 15.26 -6.79
C PRO A 57 -7.49 14.46 -6.65
N PRO A 58 -6.44 14.85 -7.36
CA PRO A 58 -5.15 14.18 -7.28
C PRO A 58 -4.50 14.41 -5.92
N THR A 59 -3.44 13.64 -5.66
CA THR A 59 -2.63 13.84 -4.45
C THR A 59 -1.98 15.22 -4.48
N SER A 60 -1.98 15.90 -3.33
CA SER A 60 -1.30 17.21 -3.16
C SER A 60 0.18 17.10 -3.47
N GLN A 61 0.74 18.16 -4.07
CA GLN A 61 2.17 18.21 -4.38
C GLN A 61 3.02 18.08 -3.11
N ALA A 62 2.56 18.66 -2.01
CA ALA A 62 3.23 18.57 -0.71
C ALA A 62 3.25 17.14 -0.15
N ALA A 63 2.19 16.35 -0.38
CA ALA A 63 2.19 14.94 0.04
C ALA A 63 3.09 14.09 -0.86
N LEU A 64 3.05 14.30 -2.19
CA LEU A 64 3.92 13.60 -3.14
C LEU A 64 5.40 13.78 -2.80
N ALA A 65 5.82 15.02 -2.53
CA ALA A 65 7.22 15.34 -2.20
C ALA A 65 7.70 14.74 -0.87
N LYS A 66 6.79 14.31 0.02
CA LYS A 66 7.10 13.73 1.33
C LYS A 66 7.12 12.20 1.32
N LEU A 67 6.75 11.56 0.21
CA LEU A 67 6.73 10.10 0.13
C LEU A 67 8.16 9.55 0.17
N PRO A 68 8.47 8.60 1.07
CA PRO A 68 9.83 8.09 1.20
C PRO A 68 10.16 7.14 0.05
N VAL A 69 11.33 7.34 -0.55
CA VAL A 69 12.00 6.33 -1.36
C VAL A 69 12.78 5.42 -0.41
N VAL A 70 12.44 4.14 -0.42
CA VAL A 70 13.04 3.10 0.43
C VAL A 70 13.65 2.01 -0.44
N ARG A 71 14.53 1.21 0.16
CA ARG A 71 15.03 -0.01 -0.48
C ARG A 71 14.19 -1.20 -0.06
N VAL A 72 13.78 -2.01 -1.03
CA VAL A 72 13.02 -3.24 -0.79
C VAL A 72 13.84 -4.18 0.09
N SER A 73 13.26 -4.67 1.19
CA SER A 73 13.86 -5.72 2.04
C SER A 73 13.32 -7.10 1.67
N ALA A 74 13.96 -8.17 2.18
CA ALA A 74 13.46 -9.53 2.00
C ALA A 74 12.04 -9.73 2.60
N ASP A 75 11.76 -9.10 3.74
CA ASP A 75 10.46 -9.15 4.41
C ASP A 75 9.38 -8.38 3.64
N ASP A 76 9.77 -7.34 2.90
CA ASP A 76 8.83 -6.67 1.98
C ASP A 76 8.40 -7.62 0.87
N LEU A 77 9.32 -8.40 0.31
CA LEU A 77 9.01 -9.40 -0.73
C LEU A 77 8.27 -10.62 -0.19
N ALA A 78 8.37 -10.91 1.11
CA ALA A 78 7.57 -11.94 1.76
C ALA A 78 6.08 -11.56 1.87
N GLN A 79 5.74 -10.28 1.70
CA GLN A 79 4.36 -9.82 1.57
C GLN A 79 3.96 -9.87 0.09
N ASP A 80 3.04 -10.75 -0.28
CA ASP A 80 2.59 -10.93 -1.68
C ASP A 80 2.18 -9.61 -2.37
N GLU A 81 1.58 -8.69 -1.61
CA GLU A 81 1.13 -7.38 -2.11
C GLU A 81 2.28 -6.44 -2.52
N ASN A 82 3.51 -6.76 -2.12
CA ASN A 82 4.73 -5.98 -2.34
C ASN A 82 5.76 -6.74 -3.20
N ALA A 83 5.47 -7.97 -3.64
CA ALA A 83 6.38 -8.77 -4.47
C ALA A 83 6.53 -8.23 -5.91
N ALA A 84 5.54 -7.47 -6.38
CA ALA A 84 5.54 -6.86 -7.71
C ALA A 84 4.80 -5.52 -7.70
N CYS A 85 5.23 -4.60 -8.56
CA CYS A 85 4.57 -3.32 -8.76
C CYS A 85 3.24 -3.56 -9.49
N CYS A 86 2.10 -3.26 -8.88
CA CYS A 86 0.80 -3.53 -9.51
C CYS A 86 0.50 -2.64 -10.74
N VAL A 87 1.30 -1.59 -10.96
CA VAL A 87 1.10 -0.61 -12.05
C VAL A 87 1.77 -1.11 -13.34
N CYS A 88 3.02 -1.55 -13.27
CA CYS A 88 3.74 -2.09 -14.44
C CYS A 88 3.77 -3.64 -14.48
N LEU A 89 3.33 -4.30 -13.42
CA LEU A 89 3.31 -5.77 -13.25
C LEU A 89 4.71 -6.42 -13.22
N GLU A 90 5.76 -5.62 -13.00
CA GLU A 90 7.13 -6.10 -12.86
C GLU A 90 7.44 -6.44 -11.39
N LYS A 91 8.27 -7.47 -11.19
CA LYS A 91 8.69 -7.92 -9.86
C LYS A 91 9.71 -6.97 -9.25
N HIS A 92 9.61 -6.81 -7.94
CA HIS A 92 10.65 -6.13 -7.16
C HIS A 92 11.74 -7.12 -6.75
N SER A 93 12.97 -6.61 -6.65
CA SER A 93 14.14 -7.31 -6.12
C SER A 93 14.60 -6.65 -4.83
N VAL A 94 15.25 -7.42 -3.95
CA VAL A 94 15.79 -6.88 -2.71
C VAL A 94 16.86 -5.83 -3.04
N GLY A 95 16.76 -4.67 -2.41
CA GLY A 95 17.63 -3.51 -2.64
C GLY A 95 17.12 -2.52 -3.68
N ASP A 96 16.07 -2.85 -4.44
CA ASP A 96 15.50 -1.95 -5.44
C ASP A 96 14.99 -0.65 -4.79
N PRO A 97 15.23 0.52 -5.41
CA PRO A 97 14.64 1.76 -4.96
C PRO A 97 13.16 1.80 -5.33
N VAL A 98 12.30 1.85 -4.33
CA VAL A 98 10.85 1.91 -4.49
C VAL A 98 10.28 3.03 -3.64
N LEU A 99 9.18 3.60 -4.11
CA LEU A 99 8.40 4.55 -3.35
C LEU A 99 7.38 3.79 -2.51
N ARG A 100 7.35 4.08 -1.21
CA ARG A 100 6.40 3.46 -0.28
C ARG A 100 5.29 4.42 0.11
N LEU A 101 4.04 4.00 -0.10
CA LEU A 101 2.87 4.77 0.35
C LEU A 101 2.65 4.63 1.85
N PRO A 102 1.88 5.54 2.50
CA PRO A 102 1.63 5.46 3.94
C PRO A 102 0.95 4.14 4.37
N CYS A 103 0.20 3.49 3.48
CA CYS A 103 -0.39 2.18 3.72
C CYS A 103 0.61 1.00 3.63
N GLY A 104 1.89 1.26 3.36
CA GLY A 104 2.97 0.28 3.28
C GLY A 104 3.15 -0.40 1.92
N HIS A 105 2.33 -0.08 0.91
CA HIS A 105 2.48 -0.64 -0.44
C HIS A 105 3.64 -0.01 -1.20
N LEU A 106 4.36 -0.84 -1.96
CA LEU A 106 5.56 -0.49 -2.72
C LEU A 106 5.29 -0.37 -4.21
N TYR A 107 5.93 0.61 -4.84
CA TYR A 107 5.84 0.88 -6.26
C TYR A 107 7.17 1.41 -6.79
N HIS A 108 7.46 1.24 -8.07
CA HIS A 108 8.50 2.06 -8.69
C HIS A 108 8.13 3.54 -8.59
N GLU A 109 9.13 4.40 -8.37
CA GLU A 109 8.90 5.85 -8.19
C GLU A 109 8.12 6.44 -9.36
N ALA A 110 8.53 6.14 -10.60
CA ALA A 110 7.84 6.60 -11.81
C ALA A 110 6.38 6.13 -11.88
N CYS A 111 6.12 4.87 -11.49
CA CYS A 111 4.77 4.29 -11.49
C CYS A 111 3.86 4.98 -10.47
N ALA A 112 4.33 5.14 -9.22
CA ALA A 112 3.55 5.83 -8.19
C ALA A 112 3.31 7.29 -8.55
N MET A 113 4.33 8.01 -9.01
CA MET A 113 4.21 9.41 -9.38
C MET A 113 3.26 9.62 -10.56
N SER A 114 3.28 8.73 -11.55
CA SER A 114 2.33 8.79 -12.67
C SER A 114 0.88 8.62 -12.17
N TRP A 115 0.65 7.65 -11.29
CA TRP A 115 -0.68 7.37 -10.76
C TRP A 115 -1.20 8.49 -9.85
N LEU A 116 -0.37 8.96 -8.92
CA LEU A 116 -0.79 9.90 -7.88
C LEU A 116 -0.98 11.36 -8.37
N LYS A 117 -0.54 11.65 -9.59
CA LYS A 117 -0.85 12.91 -10.31
C LYS A 117 -2.28 12.96 -10.83
N GLU A 118 -2.92 11.81 -11.00
CA GLU A 118 -4.31 11.70 -11.49
C GLU A 118 -5.26 11.21 -10.39
N HIS A 119 -4.72 10.54 -9.37
CA HIS A 119 -5.48 9.93 -8.28
C HIS A 119 -4.91 10.27 -6.91
N CYS A 120 -5.74 10.26 -5.88
CA CYS A 120 -5.30 10.36 -4.49
C CYS A 120 -5.28 9.02 -3.76
N THR A 121 -5.35 7.89 -4.46
CA THR A 121 -5.56 6.59 -3.80
C THR A 121 -4.46 5.58 -4.12
N CYS A 122 -4.12 4.74 -3.13
CA CYS A 122 -3.29 3.57 -3.34
C CYS A 122 -4.01 2.57 -4.28
N PRO A 123 -3.37 2.14 -5.39
CA PRO A 123 -3.92 1.12 -6.28
C PRO A 123 -4.29 -0.20 -5.59
N ASN A 124 -3.53 -0.62 -4.57
CA ASN A 124 -3.70 -1.92 -3.93
C ASN A 124 -4.87 -1.91 -2.92
N CYS A 125 -4.94 -0.90 -2.04
CA CYS A 125 -5.85 -0.92 -0.88
C CYS A 125 -6.79 0.29 -0.75
N ARG A 126 -6.74 1.21 -1.74
CA ARG A 126 -7.54 2.44 -1.78
C ARG A 126 -7.33 3.37 -0.57
N TYR A 127 -6.17 3.29 0.09
CA TYR A 127 -5.76 4.30 1.07
C TYR A 127 -5.72 5.67 0.38
N GLU A 128 -6.39 6.67 0.94
CA GLU A 128 -6.47 8.02 0.37
C GLU A 128 -5.37 8.93 0.93
N LEU A 129 -4.52 9.48 0.06
CA LEU A 129 -3.48 10.45 0.36
C LEU A 129 -4.06 11.89 0.40
N PRO A 130 -3.40 12.83 1.11
CA PRO A 130 -3.82 14.22 1.17
C PRO A 130 -3.85 14.90 -0.21
N THR A 131 -4.86 15.71 -0.43
CA THR A 131 -5.18 16.50 -1.63
C THR A 131 -5.19 18.00 -1.31
N ASP A 132 -5.10 18.85 -2.33
CA ASP A 132 -5.12 20.32 -2.16
C ASP A 132 -6.55 20.90 -2.11
N ASP A 133 -7.57 20.06 -2.34
CA ASP A 133 -8.99 20.42 -2.28
C ASP A 133 -9.51 20.33 -0.84
N ALA A 134 -9.82 21.48 -0.24
CA ALA A 134 -10.22 21.56 1.16
C ALA A 134 -11.55 20.83 1.46
N ASP A 135 -12.50 20.86 0.53
CA ASP A 135 -13.80 20.21 0.69
C ASP A 135 -13.65 18.68 0.63
N TYR A 136 -12.82 18.19 -0.30
CA TYR A 136 -12.50 16.78 -0.39
C TYR A 136 -11.71 16.28 0.82
N GLU A 137 -10.74 17.06 1.30
CA GLU A 137 -9.89 16.71 2.44
C GLU A 137 -10.67 16.49 3.74
N ALA A 138 -11.69 17.33 4.02
CA ALA A 138 -12.53 17.14 5.19
C ALA A 138 -13.23 15.77 5.16
N GLY A 139 -13.75 15.39 3.99
CA GLY A 139 -14.33 14.06 3.77
C GLY A 139 -13.30 12.94 3.87
N ARG A 140 -12.10 13.14 3.31
CA ARG A 140 -10.99 12.16 3.36
C ARG A 140 -10.62 11.84 4.80
N LYS A 141 -10.41 12.85 5.65
CA LYS A 141 -10.04 12.65 7.06
C LYS A 141 -11.05 11.76 7.79
N ALA A 142 -12.35 11.99 7.59
CA ALA A 142 -13.39 11.16 8.20
C ALA A 142 -13.38 9.70 7.70
N ARG A 143 -13.15 9.49 6.39
CA ARG A 143 -13.03 8.15 5.76
C ARG A 143 -11.76 7.42 6.21
N MET A 144 -10.66 8.15 6.38
CA MET A 144 -9.35 7.61 6.73
C MET A 144 -9.09 7.51 8.23
N ARG A 145 -10.01 7.94 9.11
CA ARG A 145 -9.79 7.94 10.58
C ARG A 145 -9.32 6.61 11.18
N HIS A 146 -9.73 5.49 10.57
CA HIS A 146 -9.40 4.13 11.02
C HIS A 146 -8.24 3.50 10.25
N ARG A 147 -7.77 4.16 9.18
CA ARG A 147 -6.64 3.71 8.38
C ARG A 147 -5.38 4.30 9.01
N ARG A 148 -4.48 3.43 9.44
CA ARG A 148 -3.23 3.84 10.08
C ARG A 148 -2.09 3.74 9.09
N PRO A 149 -1.17 4.72 9.08
CA PRO A 149 0.04 4.58 8.30
C PRO A 149 0.95 3.50 8.92
N ARG A 150 1.70 2.82 8.07
CA ARG A 150 2.61 1.72 8.44
C ARG A 150 4.04 2.23 8.53
N TYR A 151 4.72 1.93 9.64
CA TYR A 151 6.11 2.30 9.87
C TYR A 151 6.89 1.14 10.50
N ARG A 152 8.19 1.08 10.22
CA ARG A 152 9.14 0.34 11.05
C ARG A 152 9.57 1.17 12.26
N LEU A 153 10.12 0.53 13.28
CA LEU A 153 10.52 1.24 14.49
C LEU A 153 11.65 2.25 14.21
N GLY A 154 12.66 1.86 13.43
CA GLY A 154 13.75 2.76 13.04
C GLY A 154 13.25 4.00 12.28
N GLU A 155 12.36 3.80 11.31
CA GLU A 155 11.79 4.89 10.52
C GLU A 155 10.99 5.87 11.39
N LEU A 156 10.22 5.35 12.36
CA LEU A 156 9.48 6.17 13.31
C LEU A 156 10.43 7.00 14.20
N MET A 157 11.57 6.40 14.58
CA MET A 157 12.63 7.08 15.32
C MET A 157 13.35 8.15 14.51
N ASP A 158 13.36 8.06 13.18
CA ASP A 158 14.00 9.05 12.29
C ASP A 158 13.09 10.26 11.98
N LEU A 159 11.76 10.11 12.10
CA LEU A 159 10.80 11.19 11.87
C LEU A 159 11.09 12.43 12.72
N SER A 160 10.73 13.61 12.22
CA SER A 160 10.84 14.84 13.01
C SER A 160 9.82 14.84 14.17
N VAL A 161 10.14 15.58 15.25
CA VAL A 161 9.21 15.79 16.38
C VAL A 161 7.87 16.38 15.91
N HIS A 162 7.91 17.22 14.88
CA HIS A 162 6.70 17.78 14.27
C HIS A 162 5.84 16.69 13.63
N HIS A 163 6.44 15.82 12.82
CA HIS A 163 5.72 14.71 12.18
C HIS A 163 5.14 13.75 13.21
N LEU A 164 5.89 13.39 14.26
CA LEU A 164 5.38 12.57 15.36
C LEU A 164 4.15 13.19 16.04
N ARG A 165 4.14 14.51 16.24
CA ARG A 165 2.99 15.24 16.78
C ARG A 165 1.81 15.27 15.81
N ASP A 166 2.07 15.34 14.51
CA ASP A 166 1.02 15.29 13.49
C ASP A 166 0.35 13.91 13.45
N LEU A 167 1.11 12.82 13.55
CA LEU A 167 0.55 11.46 13.66
C LEU A 167 -0.39 11.30 14.87
N LEU A 168 0.01 11.85 16.03
CA LEU A 168 -0.82 11.82 17.25
C LEU A 168 -2.08 12.67 17.09
N ARG A 169 -1.98 13.82 16.43
CA ARG A 169 -3.11 14.72 16.15
C ARG A 169 -4.11 14.06 15.18
N ASP A 170 -3.61 13.45 14.11
CA ASP A 170 -4.43 12.79 13.09
C ASP A 170 -5.10 11.51 13.63
N ALA A 171 -4.46 10.84 14.60
CA ALA A 171 -5.07 9.75 15.35
C ALA A 171 -6.00 10.22 16.49
N GLU A 172 -6.28 11.52 16.59
CA GLU A 172 -7.15 12.14 17.60
C GLU A 172 -6.77 11.79 19.05
N VAL A 173 -5.46 11.68 19.33
CA VAL A 173 -4.96 11.39 20.67
C VAL A 173 -5.18 12.59 21.59
N ASP A 174 -5.83 12.35 22.73
CA ASP A 174 -6.09 13.36 23.76
C ASP A 174 -4.79 14.02 24.24
N ALA A 175 -4.73 15.36 24.18
CA ALA A 175 -3.57 16.15 24.57
C ALA A 175 -3.12 15.92 26.03
N SER A 176 -4.02 15.46 26.91
CA SER A 176 -3.70 15.06 28.27
C SER A 176 -2.70 13.90 28.34
N ARG A 177 -2.69 12.99 27.35
CA ARG A 177 -1.71 11.90 27.23
C ARG A 177 -0.31 12.40 26.89
N LEU A 178 -0.20 13.63 26.38
CA LEU A 178 1.08 14.26 26.04
C LEU A 178 1.64 15.12 27.18
N ARG A 179 0.93 15.24 28.31
CA ARG A 179 1.45 15.97 29.47
C ARG A 179 2.68 15.26 30.03
N GLY A 180 3.77 16.00 30.16
CA GLY A 180 5.05 15.48 30.68
C GLY A 180 5.91 14.77 29.63
N VAL A 181 5.45 14.66 28.38
CA VAL A 181 6.28 14.16 27.28
C VAL A 181 7.30 15.22 26.90
N CYS A 182 8.55 15.02 27.32
CA CYS A 182 9.65 15.98 27.09
C CYS A 182 10.61 15.53 25.98
N GLU A 183 10.71 14.22 25.72
CA GLU A 183 11.68 13.67 24.77
C GLU A 183 11.04 13.14 23.47
N LYS A 184 11.83 13.09 22.40
CA LYS A 184 11.43 12.46 21.13
C LYS A 184 11.06 10.99 21.33
N ARG A 185 11.82 10.27 22.16
CA ARG A 185 11.58 8.85 22.49
C ARG A 185 10.21 8.63 23.14
N ASP A 186 9.81 9.56 24.01
CA ASP A 186 8.49 9.51 24.65
C ASP A 186 7.35 9.76 23.66
N LEU A 187 7.55 10.65 22.68
CA LEU A 187 6.58 10.83 21.59
C LEU A 187 6.44 9.55 20.75
N VAL A 188 7.55 8.90 20.41
CA VAL A 188 7.54 7.62 19.67
C VAL A 188 6.79 6.56 20.48
N ARG A 189 7.09 6.41 21.77
CA ARG A 189 6.35 5.50 22.65
C ARG A 189 4.86 5.83 22.68
N CYS A 190 4.50 7.11 22.79
CA CYS A 190 3.10 7.54 22.78
C CYS A 190 2.39 7.14 21.47
N VAL A 191 3.02 7.37 20.32
CA VAL A 191 2.49 6.98 19.00
C VAL A 191 2.18 5.48 18.93
N ILE A 192 3.07 4.65 19.47
CA ILE A 192 2.92 3.19 19.50
C ILE A 192 1.80 2.78 20.47
N ASP A 193 1.82 3.30 21.70
CA ASP A 193 0.88 2.93 22.76
C ASP A 193 -0.57 3.34 22.43
N THR A 194 -0.74 4.48 21.75
CA THR A 194 -2.06 4.93 21.28
C THR A 194 -2.48 4.28 19.97
N LYS A 195 -1.60 3.48 19.36
CA LYS A 195 -1.78 2.86 18.06
C LYS A 195 -2.12 3.88 16.98
N ALA A 196 -1.40 5.00 16.94
CA ALA A 196 -1.54 6.00 15.87
C ALA A 196 -0.98 5.50 14.54
N VAL A 197 -0.11 4.48 14.57
CA VAL A 197 0.49 3.81 13.42
C VAL A 197 0.37 2.30 13.56
N ASP A 198 0.52 1.58 12.46
CA ASP A 198 0.72 0.13 12.46
C ASP A 198 2.22 -0.16 12.33
N LEU A 199 2.80 -0.83 13.34
CA LEU A 199 4.20 -1.23 13.31
C LEU A 199 4.38 -2.46 12.42
N VAL A 200 5.29 -2.36 11.46
CA VAL A 200 5.78 -3.49 10.68
C VAL A 200 7.05 -3.99 11.34
N ALA A 201 7.17 -5.31 11.52
CA ALA A 201 8.38 -5.91 12.06
C ALA A 201 9.58 -5.52 11.18
N ASP A 202 10.70 -5.18 11.83
CA ASP A 202 11.97 -5.06 11.13
C ASP A 202 12.39 -6.46 10.64
N PRO A 203 13.00 -6.56 9.44
CA PRO A 203 13.64 -7.79 9.02
C PRO A 203 14.63 -8.26 10.07
N LEU A 204 14.55 -9.55 10.42
CA LEU A 204 15.49 -10.14 11.37
C LEU A 204 16.91 -9.86 10.89
N PRO A 205 17.81 -9.35 11.74
CA PRO A 205 19.17 -9.05 11.33
C PRO A 205 19.83 -10.29 10.73
N LEU A 206 20.51 -10.12 9.60
CA LEU A 206 21.23 -11.20 8.96
C LEU A 206 22.44 -11.57 9.83
N ALA A 207 22.44 -12.80 10.38
CA ALA A 207 23.62 -13.34 11.03
C ALA A 207 24.67 -13.70 9.97
N LEU A 208 25.84 -13.06 10.04
CA LEU A 208 26.95 -13.28 9.12
C LEU A 208 28.27 -13.47 9.87
N ASP A 209 29.12 -14.34 9.36
CA ASP A 209 30.49 -14.50 9.85
C ASP A 209 31.31 -13.25 9.46
N VAL A 210 31.64 -12.44 10.46
CA VAL A 210 32.31 -11.15 10.27
C VAL A 210 33.75 -11.34 9.81
N ASP A 211 34.40 -12.45 10.19
CA ASP A 211 35.77 -12.71 9.79
C ASP A 211 35.83 -13.10 8.31
N VAL A 212 34.86 -13.89 7.84
CA VAL A 212 34.70 -14.15 6.40
C VAL A 212 34.39 -12.86 5.65
N MET A 213 33.52 -12.00 6.20
CA MET A 213 33.19 -10.71 5.60
C MET A 213 34.42 -9.79 5.45
N ARG A 214 35.31 -9.77 6.45
CA ARG A 214 36.53 -8.94 6.45
C ARG A 214 37.63 -9.49 5.55
N ASN A 215 37.79 -10.81 5.51
CA ASN A 215 38.96 -11.42 4.91
C ASN A 215 38.72 -11.99 3.52
N GLU A 216 37.48 -12.37 3.17
CA GLU A 216 37.18 -13.11 1.95
C GLU A 216 36.27 -12.36 0.98
N TRP A 217 35.50 -11.37 1.43
CA TRP A 217 34.54 -10.70 0.57
C TRP A 217 35.15 -9.60 -0.28
N SER A 218 34.73 -9.56 -1.54
CA SER A 218 35.01 -8.45 -2.44
C SER A 218 34.16 -7.22 -2.12
N VAL A 219 34.65 -6.03 -2.50
CA VAL A 219 33.92 -4.76 -2.41
C VAL A 219 32.53 -4.85 -3.07
N LYS A 220 32.41 -5.62 -4.16
CA LYS A 220 31.13 -5.88 -4.82
C LYS A 220 30.16 -6.62 -3.89
N GLN A 221 30.60 -7.67 -3.20
CA GLN A 221 29.75 -8.40 -2.26
C GLN A 221 29.32 -7.53 -1.08
N LEU A 222 30.19 -6.62 -0.61
CA LEU A 222 29.84 -5.64 0.43
C LEU A 222 28.79 -4.63 -0.08
N HIS A 223 28.92 -4.12 -1.30
CA HIS A 223 27.89 -3.27 -1.92
C HIS A 223 26.58 -4.02 -2.15
N ASP A 224 26.63 -5.27 -2.63
CA ASP A 224 25.46 -6.11 -2.86
C ASP A 224 24.74 -6.39 -1.52
N LEU A 225 25.48 -6.68 -0.45
CA LEU A 225 24.93 -6.83 0.90
C LEU A 225 24.35 -5.52 1.42
N ALA A 226 25.07 -4.40 1.29
CA ALA A 226 24.61 -3.09 1.72
C ALA A 226 23.32 -2.66 1.00
N ALA A 227 23.22 -2.92 -0.31
CA ALA A 227 21.99 -2.74 -1.06
C ALA A 227 20.89 -3.65 -0.51
N ARG A 228 21.20 -4.93 -0.23
CA ARG A 228 20.25 -5.92 0.29
C ARG A 228 19.69 -5.56 1.67
N VAL A 229 20.53 -5.02 2.56
CA VAL A 229 20.10 -4.54 3.89
C VAL A 229 19.63 -3.09 3.88
N GLY A 230 19.74 -2.39 2.75
CA GLY A 230 19.36 -0.99 2.63
C GLY A 230 20.18 -0.06 3.52
N VAL A 231 21.50 -0.23 3.50
CA VAL A 231 22.49 0.64 4.16
C VAL A 231 23.26 1.34 3.05
N ASP A 232 23.35 2.66 3.12
CA ASP A 232 24.14 3.43 2.16
C ASP A 232 25.62 3.37 2.56
N VAL A 233 26.44 2.96 1.60
CA VAL A 233 27.89 2.77 1.77
C VAL A 233 28.66 3.42 0.62
N ALA A 234 28.01 4.34 -0.10
CA ALA A 234 28.62 5.03 -1.23
C ALA A 234 29.83 5.86 -0.78
N GLY A 235 30.97 5.64 -1.45
CA GLY A 235 32.21 6.38 -1.18
C GLY A 235 33.03 5.88 0.02
N LEU A 236 32.61 4.79 0.67
CA LEU A 236 33.33 4.15 1.76
C LEU A 236 34.32 3.10 1.25
N ASP A 237 35.43 2.90 1.96
CA ASP A 237 36.33 1.77 1.72
C ASP A 237 35.78 0.46 2.33
N SER A 238 36.34 -0.70 1.96
CA SER A 238 35.83 -2.00 2.41
C SER A 238 35.75 -2.17 3.92
N THR A 239 36.64 -1.52 4.68
CA THR A 239 36.65 -1.59 6.15
C THR A 239 35.52 -0.73 6.71
N GLU A 240 35.40 0.50 6.23
CA GLU A 240 34.33 1.43 6.59
C GLU A 240 32.95 0.88 6.24
N MET A 241 32.83 0.23 5.07
CA MET A 241 31.60 -0.45 4.65
C MET A 241 31.18 -1.51 5.67
N ILE A 242 32.12 -2.34 6.15
CA ILE A 242 31.84 -3.41 7.11
C ILE A 242 31.40 -2.82 8.45
N ASP A 243 32.11 -1.81 8.95
CA ASP A 243 31.79 -1.18 10.23
C ASP A 243 30.40 -0.52 10.17
N VAL A 244 30.08 0.22 9.10
CA VAL A 244 28.74 0.81 8.88
C VAL A 244 27.66 -0.26 8.76
N LEU A 245 27.96 -1.40 8.13
CA LEU A 245 27.04 -2.53 8.02
C LEU A 245 26.73 -3.17 9.38
N LEU A 246 27.73 -3.32 10.24
CA LEU A 246 27.56 -3.85 11.60
C LEU A 246 26.84 -2.85 12.52
N ASP A 247 27.21 -1.57 12.44
CA ASP A 247 26.58 -0.49 13.22
C ASP A 247 25.12 -0.24 12.82
N SER A 248 24.72 -0.63 11.60
CA SER A 248 23.34 -0.53 11.16
C SER A 248 22.36 -1.39 11.97
N GLY A 249 22.87 -2.39 12.70
CA GLY A 249 22.05 -3.36 13.44
C GLY A 249 21.26 -4.33 12.55
N LYS A 250 21.42 -4.24 11.22
CA LYS A 250 20.77 -5.12 10.23
C LYS A 250 21.58 -6.38 9.93
N ILE A 251 22.84 -6.40 10.36
CA ILE A 251 23.74 -7.54 10.32
C ILE A 251 24.27 -7.75 11.73
N ILE A 252 24.28 -8.99 12.19
CA ILE A 252 24.85 -9.37 13.48
C ILE A 252 25.94 -10.43 13.25
N PRO A 253 26.99 -10.46 14.09
CA PRO A 253 27.97 -11.54 14.05
C PRO A 253 27.29 -12.89 14.33
N ALA A 254 27.57 -13.89 13.48
CA ALA A 254 27.12 -15.28 13.63
C ALA A 254 27.98 -16.05 14.65
#